data_AF-A0A9X9WPC0-F1
#
_entry.id   AF-A0A9X9WPC0-F1
#
_cell.length_a   1.000
_cell.length_b   1.000
_cell.length_c   1.000
_cell.angle_alpha   90.00
_cell.angle_beta   90.00
_cell.angle_gamma   90.00
#
_symmetry.space_group_name_H-M   'P 1'
#
loop_
_entity.id
_entity.type
_entity.pdbx_description
1 polymer ?
#
loop_
_entity_poly.entity_id
_entity_poly.type
_entity_poly.pdbx_seq_one_letter_code
_entity_poly.pdbx_strand_id
1 'polypeptide(L)' 'MRALQAFPDDAALIRRLFLADHSFRSACEDYRLACEGLFAFERLSGDGPRPEVQDYQRVVRELETEMRGMIQAARGRA' A
#
# COMPACT_ATOMS: atom_id res chain seq x y z
N MET A 1 -10.26 -3.33 -0.01
CA MET A 1 -9.14 -2.43 -0.33
C MET A 1 -7.91 -2.90 0.44
N ARG A 2 -6.75 -3.10 -0.21
CA ARG A 2 -5.51 -3.59 0.42
C ARG A 2 -5.07 -2.72 1.60
N ALA A 3 -5.20 -1.40 1.48
CA ALA A 3 -4.90 -0.46 2.55
C ALA A 3 -5.67 -0.70 3.86
N LEU A 4 -6.93 -1.17 3.81
CA LEU A 4 -7.70 -1.48 5.03
C LEU A 4 -7.17 -2.72 5.76
N GLN A 5 -6.47 -3.61 5.06
CA GLN A 5 -5.82 -4.78 5.66
C GLN A 5 -4.47 -4.40 6.29
N ALA A 6 -3.73 -3.48 5.65
CA ALA A 6 -2.44 -2.99 6.13
C ALA A 6 -2.55 -2.04 7.34
N PHE A 7 -3.67 -1.32 7.45
CA PHE A 7 -3.88 -0.30 8.49
C PHE A 7 -5.29 -0.42 9.12
N PRO A 8 -5.59 -1.54 9.80
CA PRO A 8 -6.94 -1.82 10.31
C PRO A 8 -7.41 -0.80 11.35
N ASP A 9 -6.51 -0.31 12.21
CA ASP A 9 -6.81 0.68 13.25
C ASP A 9 -7.21 2.06 12.69
N ASP A 10 -6.90 2.30 11.41
CA ASP A 10 -7.14 3.55 10.70
C ASP A 10 -8.30 3.45 9.69
N ALA A 11 -9.07 2.36 9.71
CA ALA A 11 -10.06 2.04 8.68
C ALA A 11 -11.07 3.18 8.39
N ALA A 12 -11.57 3.86 9.41
CA ALA A 12 -12.51 4.97 9.23
C ALA A 12 -11.86 6.19 8.57
N LEU A 13 -10.65 6.54 9.00
CA LEU A 13 -9.89 7.66 8.46
C LEU A 13 -9.46 7.38 7.02
N ILE A 14 -9.03 6.15 6.74
CA ILE A 14 -8.67 5.68 5.39
C ILE A 14 -9.85 5.80 4.44
N ARG A 15 -11.04 5.38 4.85
CA ARG A 15 -12.25 5.52 4.01
C ARG A 15 -12.54 6.98 3.70
N ARG A 16 -12.42 7.87 4.69
CA ARG A 16 -12.60 9.31 4.51
C ARG A 16 -11.55 9.89 3.55
N LEU A 17 -10.27 9.58 3.75
CA LEU A 17 -9.18 10.03 2.89
C LEU A 17 -9.35 9.53 1.46
N PHE A 18 -9.68 8.26 1.27
CA PHE A 18 -9.88 7.69 -0.06
C PHE A 18 -10.97 8.42 -0.87
N LEU A 19 -12.04 8.86 -0.20
CA LEU A 19 -13.12 9.62 -0.82
C LEU A 19 -12.75 11.09 -1.06
N ALA A 20 -12.01 11.71 -0.15
CA ALA A 20 -11.77 13.16 -0.14
C ALA A 20 -10.45 13.59 -0.80
N ASP A 21 -9.44 12.72 -0.87
CA ASP A 21 -8.09 13.04 -1.31
C ASP A 21 -7.69 12.16 -2.51
N HIS A 22 -7.47 12.80 -3.66
CA HIS A 22 -7.09 12.13 -4.89
C HIS A 22 -5.69 11.50 -4.79
N SER A 23 -4.74 12.17 -4.16
CA SER A 23 -3.37 11.66 -4.01
C SER A 23 -3.36 10.41 -3.14
N PHE A 24 -4.10 10.42 -2.03
CA PHE A 24 -4.25 9.23 -1.19
C PHE A 24 -4.93 8.07 -1.93
N ARG A 25 -5.94 8.37 -2.76
CA ARG A 25 -6.60 7.37 -3.60
C ARG A 25 -5.61 6.73 -4.59
N SER A 26 -4.82 7.54 -5.29
CA SER A 26 -3.79 7.06 -6.22
C SER A 26 -2.79 6.15 -5.48
N ALA A 27 -2.27 6.58 -4.33
CA ALA A 27 -1.36 5.76 -3.53
C ALA A 27 -1.97 4.42 -3.10
N CYS A 28 -3.27 4.38 -2.77
CA CYS A 28 -3.98 3.13 -2.47
C CYS A 28 -4.08 2.20 -3.69
N GLU A 29 -4.25 2.77 -4.89
CA GLU A 29 -4.33 2.02 -6.16
C GLU A 29 -2.95 1.46 -6.54
N ASP A 30 -1.91 2.28 -6.44
CA ASP A 30 -0.52 1.87 -6.68
C ASP A 30 -0.10 0.77 -5.70
N TYR A 31 -0.44 0.92 -4.41
CA TYR A 31 -0.20 -0.10 -3.40
C TYR A 31 -0.89 -1.42 -3.73
N ARG A 32 -2.15 -1.37 -4.19
CA ARG A 32 -2.88 -2.57 -4.60
C ARG A 32 -2.17 -3.26 -5.76
N LEU A 33 -1.76 -2.52 -6.78
CA LEU A 33 -1.06 -3.05 -7.95
C LEU A 33 0.30 -3.66 -7.57
N ALA A 34 1.07 -3.00 -6.70
CA ALA A 34 2.34 -3.52 -6.20
C ALA A 34 2.15 -4.84 -5.43
N CYS A 35 1.15 -4.93 -4.54
CA CYS A 35 0.85 -6.18 -3.83
C CYS A 35 0.42 -7.32 -4.79
N GLU A 36 -0.34 -7.00 -5.84
CA GLU A 36 -0.76 -7.98 -6.84
C GLU A 36 0.42 -8.49 -7.68
N GLY A 37 1.31 -7.58 -8.10
CA GLY A 37 2.54 -7.94 -8.79
C GLY A 37 3.47 -8.79 -7.93
N LEU A 38 3.67 -8.39 -6.67
CA LEU A 38 4.46 -9.17 -5.70
C LEU A 38 3.90 -10.59 -5.54
N PHE A 39 2.60 -10.71 -5.32
CA PHE A 39 1.94 -12.01 -5.18
C PHE A 39 2.08 -12.88 -6.45
N ALA A 40 2.01 -12.27 -7.63
CA ALA A 40 2.22 -12.99 -8.89
C ALA A 40 3.67 -13.51 -9.01
N PHE A 41 4.67 -12.68 -8.69
CA PHE A 41 6.07 -13.09 -8.71
C PHE A 41 6.39 -14.16 -7.66
N GLU A 42 5.86 -14.04 -6.44
CA GLU A 42 6.00 -15.05 -5.39
C GLU A 42 5.40 -16.39 -5.82
N ARG A 43 4.23 -16.40 -6.48
CA ARG A 43 3.62 -17.64 -7.00
C ARG A 43 4.38 -18.29 -8.15
N LEU A 44 5.08 -17.52 -8.96
CA LEU A 44 5.89 -18.01 -10.09
C LEU A 44 7.32 -18.39 -9.66
N SER A 45 7.71 -18.05 -8.44
CA SER A 45 9.00 -18.41 -7.86
C SER A 45 8.93 -19.85 -7.42
N GLY A 46 9.37 -20.78 -8.28
CA GLY A 46 9.55 -22.19 -7.94
C GLY A 46 10.58 -22.37 -6.82
N ASP A 47 11.89 -22.33 -7.16
CA ASP A 47 12.98 -22.70 -6.23
C ASP A 47 14.18 -21.71 -6.21
N GLY A 48 13.99 -20.41 -6.49
CA GLY A 48 15.11 -19.47 -6.52
C GLY A 48 14.78 -18.01 -6.21
N PRO A 49 15.72 -17.26 -5.64
CA PRO A 49 15.53 -15.84 -5.36
C PRO A 49 15.37 -15.06 -6.68
N ARG A 50 14.25 -14.33 -6.77
CA ARG A 50 13.96 -13.43 -7.90
C ARG A 50 14.20 -11.99 -7.47
N PRO A 51 15.06 -11.23 -8.18
CA PRO A 51 15.28 -9.81 -7.85
C PRO A 51 13.98 -8.99 -7.92
N GLU A 52 13.04 -9.37 -8.78
CA GLU A 52 11.74 -8.72 -8.91
C GLU A 52 10.91 -8.79 -7.62
N VAL A 53 11.00 -9.89 -6.88
CA VAL A 53 10.33 -10.02 -5.58
C VAL A 53 10.91 -9.01 -4.58
N GLN A 54 12.23 -8.87 -4.55
CA GLN A 54 12.90 -7.90 -3.67
C GLN A 54 12.54 -6.45 -4.05
N ASP A 55 12.49 -6.15 -5.34
CA ASP A 55 12.12 -4.83 -5.84
C ASP A 55 10.67 -4.49 -5.52
N TYR A 56 9.73 -5.41 -5.78
CA TYR A 56 8.33 -5.20 -5.44
C TYR A 56 8.12 -5.09 -3.93
N GLN A 57 8.82 -5.87 -3.11
CA GLN A 57 8.79 -5.70 -1.65
C GLN A 57 9.30 -4.32 -1.21
N ARG A 58 10.29 -3.76 -1.91
CA ARG A 58 10.76 -2.39 -1.66
C ARG A 58 9.67 -1.37 -1.98
N VAL A 59 9.06 -1.46 -3.17
CA VAL A 59 7.98 -0.58 -3.61
C VAL A 59 6.78 -0.64 -2.65
N VAL A 60 6.37 -1.85 -2.23
CA VAL A 60 5.28 -2.04 -1.25
C VAL A 60 5.58 -1.30 0.05
N ARG A 61 6.82 -1.39 0.58
CA ARG A 61 7.22 -0.70 1.81
C ARG A 61 7.28 0.81 1.67
N GLU A 62 7.73 1.30 0.51
CA GLU A 62 7.76 2.74 0.21
C GLU A 62 6.33 3.31 0.18
N LEU A 63 5.41 2.63 -0.50
CA LEU A 63 4.00 3.01 -0.56
C LEU A 63 3.33 2.96 0.81
N GLU A 64 3.60 1.93 1.62
CA GLU A 64 3.10 1.88 3.01
C GLU A 64 3.60 3.06 3.85
N THR A 65 4.85 3.47 3.65
CA THR A 65 5.45 4.61 4.35
C THR A 65 4.77 5.92 3.93
N GLU A 66 4.58 6.12 2.63
CA GLU A 66 3.87 7.29 2.10
C GLU A 66 2.44 7.38 2.62
N MET A 67 1.69 6.28 2.51
CA MET A 67 0.31 6.19 3.01
C MET A 67 0.22 6.46 4.51
N ARG A 68 1.16 5.93 5.31
CA ARG A 68 1.23 6.21 6.75
C ARG A 68 1.47 7.69 7.03
N GLY A 69 2.34 8.34 6.26
CA GLY A 69 2.57 9.79 6.34
C GLY A 69 1.29 10.60 6.06
N MET A 70 0.54 10.23 5.03
CA MET A 70 -0.74 10.87 4.71
C MET A 70 -1.79 10.66 5.80
N ILE A 71 -1.90 9.44 6.35
CA ILE A 71 -2.81 9.12 7.46
C ILE A 71 -2.45 9.93 8.71
N GLN A 72 -1.17 10.01 9.06
CA GLN A 72 -0.70 10.79 10.21
C GLN A 72 -0.95 12.30 10.03
N ALA A 73 -0.68 12.83 8.83
CA ALA A 73 -0.97 14.23 8.51
C ALA A 73 -2.48 14.54 8.61
N ALA A 74 -3.34 13.59 8.23
CA ALA A 74 -4.78 13.74 8.36
C ALA A 74 -5.26 13.68 9.81
N ARG A 75 -4.65 12.84 10.66
CA ARG A 75 -4.92 12.79 12.11
C ARG A 75 -4.61 14.11 12.79
N GLY A 76 -3.49 14.75 12.45
CA GLY A 76 -3.09 16.04 13.05
C GLY A 76 -3.95 17.24 12.62
N ARG A 77 -4.86 17.06 11.65
CA ARG A 77 -5.78 18.08 11.15
C ARG A 77 -7.22 17.91 11.67
N ALA A 78 -7.49 16.83 12.41
CA ALA A 78 -8.79 16.52 12.98
C ALA A 78 -8.86 16.99 14.44
#